data_AF-A0A537IMU2-F1
#
_entry.id   AF-A0A537IMU2-F1
#
_cell.length_a   1.000
_cell.length_b   1.000
_cell.length_c   1.000
_cell.angle_alpha   90.00
_cell.angle_beta   90.00
_cell.angle_gamma   90.00
#
_symmetry.space_group_name_H-M   'P 1'
#
loop_
_entity.id
_entity.type
_entity.pdbx_description
1 polymer ?
#
loop_
_entity_poly.entity_id
_entity_poly.type
_entity_poly.pdbx_seq_one_letter_code
_entity_poly.pdbx_strand_id
1 'polypeptide(L)'
;MPPPTPPREGVWNPNGDETLKQGFDEGSTSLKEEHYKISQSSQTPPLGGRGAEYHKISESIQNPPSGGRRAGGPGGAGFHAKGLWDKIVDIKKCYLQAEPSNQVREVIREYAAANQLSYYDVRHHTGFLRNIQLRICTTGEVMVNVIVGENALEKIEKLLSYLEQQVPAITTLLYTINTKWNDSMHDLAPVIYSGKGYVTEKLEDFQFKIGPKSFFQTNTRQGEELYRIARDYAELTGKETVYDLYCGTGSIGIFVSKGAKKIIGVEMIEEAIEDAKENAALNNLTAAEFYAGDVIDICNNDFFVAHGRPDVIITDPPRAGMHEKLVKKILDIAAPVVVYVSCNPATQGRDLNLLGEKYEVTRIQPVDMFPHTQHIENVVQLKLKKSLANL
;
A
#
# COMPACT_ATOMS: atom_id res chain seq x y z
N MET A 1 49.35 16.80 -23.40
CA MET A 1 48.77 17.56 -22.27
C MET A 1 48.29 16.55 -21.23
N PRO A 2 48.47 16.80 -19.93
CA PRO A 2 48.30 15.78 -18.89
C PRO A 2 46.82 15.43 -18.66
N PRO A 3 46.52 14.25 -18.09
CA PRO A 3 45.15 13.83 -17.79
C PRO A 3 44.54 14.67 -16.64
N PRO A 4 43.21 14.85 -16.62
CA PRO A 4 42.53 15.64 -15.61
C PRO A 4 42.56 14.96 -14.23
N THR A 5 42.90 15.75 -13.21
CA THR A 5 42.88 15.40 -11.79
C THR A 5 41.43 15.14 -11.31
N PRO A 6 41.16 14.08 -10.52
CA PRO A 6 39.83 13.87 -9.95
C PRO A 6 39.49 14.95 -8.91
N PRO A 7 38.22 15.38 -8.79
CA PRO A 7 37.81 16.34 -7.77
C PRO A 7 37.94 15.74 -6.36
N ARG A 8 38.51 16.53 -5.46
CA ARG A 8 38.70 16.21 -4.04
C ARG A 8 37.35 16.12 -3.33
N GLU A 9 37.17 15.08 -2.52
CA GLU A 9 36.06 14.94 -1.58
C GLU A 9 36.05 16.11 -0.59
N GLY A 10 34.94 16.85 -0.57
CA GLY A 10 34.69 17.93 0.38
C GLY A 10 33.97 17.40 1.61
N VAL A 11 34.67 17.41 2.74
CA VAL A 11 34.21 17.07 4.09
C VAL A 11 33.12 18.05 4.54
N TRP A 12 31.96 17.55 4.97
CA TRP A 12 30.89 18.35 5.58
C TRP A 12 31.22 18.62 7.06
N ASN A 13 31.30 19.90 7.43
CA ASN A 13 31.58 20.40 8.78
C ASN A 13 30.26 20.78 9.48
N PRO A 14 29.89 20.21 10.65
CA PRO A 14 28.55 20.39 11.24
C PRO A 14 28.33 21.70 12.00
N ASN A 15 29.30 22.61 12.09
CA ASN A 15 29.21 23.79 12.96
C ASN A 15 29.27 25.10 12.16
N GLY A 16 28.10 25.64 11.80
CA GLY A 16 27.98 27.01 11.30
C GLY A 16 26.69 27.25 10.52
N ASP A 17 25.56 27.43 11.21
CA ASP A 17 24.79 28.69 11.20
C ASP A 17 23.54 28.52 12.09
N GLU A 18 23.52 29.20 13.24
CA GLU A 18 22.42 29.18 14.21
C GLU A 18 21.33 30.18 13.82
N THR A 19 20.45 29.86 12.85
CA THR A 19 19.25 30.69 12.57
C THR A 19 17.99 29.93 12.12
N LEU A 20 17.90 28.61 12.28
CA LEU A 20 16.67 27.85 11.98
C LEU A 20 16.28 26.84 13.07
N LYS A 21 16.47 27.21 14.34
CA LYS A 21 15.92 26.48 15.49
C LYS A 21 14.83 27.30 16.15
N GLN A 22 13.61 27.22 15.62
CA GLN A 22 12.39 27.52 16.38
C GLN A 22 11.21 26.84 15.68
N GLY A 23 10.58 25.88 16.36
CA GLY A 23 9.35 25.25 15.89
C GLY A 23 9.30 23.71 15.94
N PHE A 24 9.93 23.06 16.92
CA PHE A 24 9.51 21.71 17.32
C PHE A 24 9.33 21.73 18.84
N ASP A 25 8.10 21.94 19.26
CA ASP A 25 7.73 21.95 20.68
C ASP A 25 7.70 20.51 21.20
N GLU A 26 8.38 20.28 22.33
CA GLU A 26 8.62 18.99 22.97
C GLU A 26 7.38 18.44 23.74
N GLY A 27 6.20 19.03 23.54
CA GLY A 27 4.94 18.61 24.15
C GLY A 27 4.20 17.45 23.47
N SER A 28 4.76 16.82 22.43
CA SER A 28 4.06 15.84 21.59
C SER A 28 4.30 14.37 21.94
N THR A 29 5.14 14.05 22.91
CA THR A 29 5.60 12.67 23.17
C THR A 29 4.56 11.76 23.81
N SER A 30 3.53 12.27 24.49
CA SER A 30 2.47 11.41 25.09
C SER A 30 1.24 11.21 24.21
N LEU A 31 1.14 11.90 23.05
CA LEU A 31 0.05 11.74 22.07
C LEU A 31 0.47 10.92 20.84
N LYS A 32 1.72 10.46 20.79
CA LYS A 32 2.35 9.87 19.61
C LYS A 32 2.17 8.35 19.47
N GLU A 33 1.63 7.60 20.43
CA GLU A 33 1.54 6.14 20.29
C GLU A 33 0.24 5.62 19.65
N GLU A 34 -0.86 6.37 19.70
CA GLU A 34 -2.13 5.94 19.08
C GLU A 34 -2.27 6.33 17.60
N HIS A 35 -1.50 7.30 17.13
CA HIS A 35 -1.66 7.89 15.80
C HIS A 35 -0.89 7.19 14.67
N TYR A 36 -0.04 6.20 14.98
CA TYR A 36 0.81 5.51 14.00
C TYR A 36 0.49 4.04 13.79
N LYS A 37 -0.59 3.53 14.40
CA LYS A 37 -1.03 2.15 14.16
C LYS A 37 -1.56 2.04 12.73
N ILE A 38 -0.83 1.31 11.91
CA ILE A 38 -1.16 0.96 10.54
C ILE A 38 -2.34 -0.03 10.61
N SER A 39 -3.49 0.39 10.08
CA SER A 39 -4.75 -0.35 10.06
C SER A 39 -4.68 -1.58 9.15
N GLN A 40 -3.84 -1.58 8.12
CA GLN A 40 -3.78 -2.69 7.16
C GLN A 40 -2.32 -3.03 6.84
N SER A 41 -1.92 -4.28 7.04
CA SER A 41 -0.61 -4.73 6.56
C SER A 41 -0.76 -5.36 5.17
N SER A 42 -0.19 -4.70 4.16
CA SER A 42 0.14 -5.36 2.89
C SER A 42 1.30 -6.35 3.07
N GLN A 43 2.12 -6.17 4.10
CA GLN A 43 3.16 -7.14 4.47
C GLN A 43 2.53 -8.26 5.28
N THR A 44 2.46 -9.43 4.67
CA THR A 44 2.08 -10.65 5.37
C THR A 44 3.28 -11.12 6.18
N PRO A 45 3.27 -11.08 7.54
CA PRO A 45 4.36 -11.63 8.32
C PRO A 45 4.57 -13.10 7.92
N PRO A 46 5.75 -13.47 7.36
CA PRO A 46 6.06 -14.85 7.10
C PRO A 46 6.18 -15.63 8.41
N LEU A 47 5.74 -16.87 8.33
CA LEU A 47 5.94 -17.90 9.34
C LEU A 47 7.02 -18.84 8.78
N GLY A 48 8.24 -18.81 9.33
CA GLY A 48 9.40 -19.46 8.68
C GLY A 48 10.13 -20.45 9.57
N GLY A 49 10.60 -21.56 9.00
CA GLY A 49 11.25 -22.67 9.72
C GLY A 49 12.64 -22.38 10.31
N ARG A 50 13.15 -21.14 10.20
CA ARG A 50 14.42 -20.71 10.83
C ARG A 50 14.23 -19.36 11.52
N GLY A 51 13.74 -19.39 12.76
CA GLY A 51 13.72 -18.23 13.64
C GLY A 51 15.13 -17.86 14.10
N ALA A 52 15.46 -16.56 14.05
CA ALA A 52 16.64 -16.01 14.73
C ALA A 52 16.18 -15.22 15.96
N GLU A 53 16.62 -15.61 17.16
CA GLU A 53 16.52 -14.75 18.34
C GLU A 53 17.62 -13.68 18.30
N TYR A 54 17.24 -12.41 18.31
CA TYR A 54 18.20 -11.30 18.43
C TYR A 54 18.38 -10.94 19.91
N HIS A 55 19.37 -11.51 20.58
CA HIS A 55 19.99 -10.87 21.75
C HIS A 55 21.28 -10.18 21.30
N LYS A 56 21.32 -8.84 21.44
CA LYS A 56 22.49 -7.93 21.29
C LYS A 56 23.56 -8.38 20.28
N ILE A 57 23.52 -7.84 19.07
CA ILE A 57 24.68 -7.83 18.17
C ILE A 57 25.24 -6.40 18.15
N SER A 58 25.99 -6.07 19.20
CA SER A 58 27.10 -5.12 19.09
C SER A 58 28.37 -5.96 19.08
N GLU A 59 29.18 -5.76 18.04
CA GLU A 59 30.53 -6.29 17.83
C GLU A 59 30.66 -7.67 17.15
N SER A 60 31.46 -7.66 16.07
CA SER A 60 31.99 -8.78 15.28
C SER A 60 31.05 -9.48 14.26
N ILE A 61 30.86 -8.83 13.10
CA ILE A 61 30.64 -9.57 11.85
C ILE A 61 32.01 -10.09 11.40
N GLN A 62 32.33 -11.33 11.78
CA GLN A 62 33.25 -12.17 11.01
C GLN A 62 32.43 -13.25 10.33
N ASN A 63 32.62 -13.40 9.01
CA ASN A 63 31.97 -14.39 8.18
C ASN A 63 32.02 -15.78 8.82
N PRO A 64 30.89 -16.49 9.02
CA PRO A 64 30.96 -17.88 9.46
C PRO A 64 31.48 -18.76 8.31
N PRO A 65 32.31 -19.77 8.62
CA PRO A 65 32.87 -20.66 7.63
C PRO A 65 31.78 -21.54 7.00
N SER A 66 31.98 -21.84 5.72
CA SER A 66 31.23 -22.84 4.95
C SER A 66 31.38 -24.23 5.58
N GLY A 67 30.24 -24.89 5.86
CA GLY A 67 30.20 -26.32 6.15
C GLY A 67 29.79 -26.66 7.59
N GLY A 68 28.50 -26.84 7.81
CA GLY A 68 27.95 -27.42 9.03
C GLY A 68 26.43 -27.31 9.07
N ARG A 69 25.71 -28.44 9.03
CA ARG A 69 24.26 -28.48 9.26
C ARG A 69 23.99 -27.94 10.67
N ARG A 70 23.51 -26.70 10.78
CA ARG A 70 22.78 -26.29 11.98
C ARG A 70 21.40 -26.93 11.90
N ALA A 71 21.08 -27.76 12.89
CA ALA A 71 19.70 -28.20 13.13
C ALA A 71 18.80 -26.97 13.13
N GLY A 72 17.66 -27.04 12.42
CA GLY A 72 16.72 -25.94 12.26
C GLY A 72 16.35 -25.38 13.63
N GLY A 73 16.58 -24.08 13.84
CA GLY A 73 16.09 -23.39 15.03
C GLY A 73 14.56 -23.46 15.09
N PRO A 74 13.95 -23.15 16.24
CA PRO A 74 12.50 -23.04 16.33
C PRO A 74 11.98 -22.13 15.21
N GLY A 75 10.89 -22.52 14.56
CA GLY A 75 10.24 -21.68 13.55
C GLY A 75 9.91 -20.31 14.14
N GLY A 76 10.03 -19.25 13.33
CA GLY A 76 9.75 -17.87 13.73
C GLY A 76 8.45 -17.36 13.12
N ALA A 77 7.71 -16.57 13.89
CA ALA A 77 6.51 -15.87 13.45
C ALA A 77 6.76 -14.36 13.50
N GLY A 78 7.08 -13.75 12.36
CA GLY A 78 7.43 -12.34 12.31
C GLY A 78 7.77 -11.85 10.91
N PHE A 79 8.89 -11.14 10.74
CA PHE A 79 9.26 -10.52 9.46
C PHE A 79 10.59 -11.03 8.94
N HIS A 80 10.83 -10.91 7.64
CA HIS A 80 12.15 -11.17 7.08
C HIS A 80 13.20 -10.26 7.71
N ALA A 81 14.36 -10.83 8.05
CA ALA A 81 15.49 -10.04 8.46
C ALA A 81 15.95 -9.14 7.30
N LYS A 82 16.30 -7.88 7.59
CA LYS A 82 16.73 -6.92 6.58
C LYS A 82 17.87 -7.50 5.73
N GLY A 83 17.68 -7.53 4.41
CA GLY A 83 18.65 -8.06 3.45
C GLY A 83 18.69 -9.60 3.34
N LEU A 84 17.85 -10.33 4.07
CA LEU A 84 17.80 -11.80 4.07
C LEU A 84 16.37 -12.30 3.81
N TRP A 85 16.14 -12.81 2.60
CA TRP A 85 14.84 -13.30 2.14
C TRP A 85 14.43 -14.65 2.76
N ASP A 86 15.33 -15.37 3.43
CA ASP A 86 15.12 -16.73 3.90
C ASP A 86 15.18 -16.89 5.43
N LYS A 87 15.39 -15.79 6.15
CA LYS A 87 15.45 -15.77 7.62
C LYS A 87 14.33 -14.93 8.20
N ILE A 88 13.61 -15.52 9.15
CA ILE A 88 12.54 -14.85 9.87
C ILE A 88 13.04 -14.41 11.24
N VAL A 89 12.81 -13.15 11.56
CA VAL A 89 12.97 -12.61 12.90
C VAL A 89 11.71 -12.97 13.66
N ASP A 90 11.84 -13.83 14.66
CA ASP A 90 10.73 -14.08 15.58
C ASP A 90 10.53 -12.84 16.45
N ILE A 91 9.31 -12.33 16.48
CA ILE A 91 8.96 -11.14 17.26
C ILE A 91 7.95 -11.53 18.34
N LYS A 92 7.91 -10.79 19.45
CA LYS A 92 6.84 -10.96 20.45
C LYS A 92 5.72 -9.93 20.28
N LYS A 93 6.06 -8.79 19.69
CA LYS A 93 5.13 -7.68 19.48
C LYS A 93 5.54 -6.91 18.23
N CYS A 94 4.58 -6.72 17.33
CA CYS A 94 4.62 -5.72 16.29
C CYS A 94 4.05 -4.42 16.86
N TYR A 95 4.84 -3.34 16.86
CA TYR A 95 4.42 -2.03 17.37
C TYR A 95 3.65 -1.22 16.33
N LEU A 96 3.79 -1.55 15.04
CA LEU A 96 3.17 -0.83 13.93
C LEU A 96 1.71 -1.23 13.71
N GLN A 97 1.31 -2.43 14.11
CA GLN A 97 -0.04 -2.93 13.89
C GLN A 97 -0.87 -2.82 15.17
N ALA A 98 -2.15 -2.49 15.03
CA ALA A 98 -3.11 -2.51 16.12
C ALA A 98 -3.42 -3.95 16.56
N GLU A 99 -3.91 -4.14 17.78
CA GLU A 99 -4.58 -5.40 18.14
C GLU A 99 -5.85 -5.57 17.30
N PRO A 100 -6.24 -6.81 16.94
CA PRO A 100 -5.74 -8.09 17.45
C PRO A 100 -4.57 -8.72 16.65
N SER A 101 -3.79 -7.93 15.90
CA SER A 101 -2.72 -8.50 15.04
C SER A 101 -1.70 -9.35 15.77
N ASN A 102 -1.23 -8.92 16.95
CA ASN A 102 -0.29 -9.70 17.74
C ASN A 102 -0.99 -10.94 18.29
N GLN A 103 -2.21 -10.80 18.81
CA GLN A 103 -3.00 -11.92 19.33
C GLN A 103 -3.18 -13.03 18.29
N VAL A 104 -3.57 -12.68 17.05
CA VAL A 104 -3.72 -13.66 15.95
C VAL A 104 -2.43 -14.42 15.70
N ARG A 105 -1.30 -13.70 15.61
CA ARG A 105 0.01 -14.30 15.38
C ARG A 105 0.42 -15.26 16.50
N GLU A 106 0.20 -14.85 17.75
CA GLU A 106 0.53 -15.64 18.93
C GLU A 106 -0.35 -16.90 19.04
N VAL A 107 -1.66 -16.79 18.82
CA VAL A 107 -2.59 -17.93 18.82
C VAL A 107 -2.20 -18.97 17.76
N ILE A 108 -1.86 -18.52 16.54
CA ILE A 108 -1.41 -19.43 15.47
C ILE A 108 -0.09 -20.10 15.86
N ARG A 109 0.87 -19.36 16.45
CA ARG A 109 2.16 -19.89 16.91
C ARG A 109 1.98 -20.96 17.98
N GLU A 110 1.12 -20.71 18.96
CA GLU A 110 0.82 -21.67 20.05
C GLU A 110 0.13 -22.93 19.50
N TYR A 111 -0.87 -22.75 18.63
CA TYR A 111 -1.55 -23.88 17.99
C TYR A 111 -0.60 -24.72 17.14
N ALA A 112 0.30 -24.07 16.38
CA ALA A 112 1.29 -24.73 15.55
C ALA A 112 2.24 -25.59 16.38
N ALA A 113 2.72 -25.07 17.52
CA ALA A 113 3.58 -25.81 18.43
C ALA A 113 2.84 -27.01 19.05
N ALA A 114 1.62 -26.82 19.53
CA ALA A 114 0.82 -27.87 20.16
C ALA A 114 0.45 -29.02 19.18
N ASN A 115 0.23 -28.69 17.91
CA ASN A 115 -0.21 -29.64 16.88
C ASN A 115 0.90 -30.03 15.89
N GLN A 116 2.15 -29.66 16.17
CA GLN A 116 3.33 -29.97 15.35
C GLN A 116 3.15 -29.55 13.87
N LEU A 117 2.55 -28.38 13.64
CA LEU A 117 2.44 -27.82 12.29
C LEU A 117 3.79 -27.29 11.83
N SER A 118 4.20 -27.68 10.62
CA SER A 118 5.44 -27.23 10.02
C SER A 118 5.32 -25.79 9.52
N TYR A 119 6.36 -25.01 9.76
CA TYR A 119 6.56 -23.70 9.13
C TYR A 119 7.14 -23.87 7.73
N TYR A 120 6.78 -22.98 6.81
CA TYR A 120 7.28 -23.04 5.45
C TYR A 120 8.78 -22.73 5.39
N ASP A 121 9.54 -23.60 4.72
CA ASP A 121 10.93 -23.38 4.39
C ASP A 121 11.02 -22.92 2.94
N VAL A 122 11.26 -21.62 2.76
CA VAL A 122 11.36 -20.98 1.44
C VAL A 122 12.51 -21.50 0.57
N ARG A 123 13.52 -22.18 1.15
CA ARG A 123 14.61 -22.79 0.35
C ARG A 123 14.26 -24.17 -0.14
N HIS A 124 13.56 -24.95 0.69
CA HIS A 124 13.18 -26.32 0.36
C HIS A 124 11.77 -26.40 -0.24
N HIS A 125 11.02 -25.31 -0.24
CA HIS A 125 9.63 -25.21 -0.72
C HIS A 125 8.70 -26.25 -0.10
N THR A 126 8.83 -26.46 1.22
CA THR A 126 8.05 -27.42 1.99
C THR A 126 7.54 -26.79 3.28
N GLY A 127 6.46 -27.32 3.85
CA GLY A 127 5.88 -26.87 5.10
C GLY A 127 4.47 -26.32 4.96
N PHE A 128 3.72 -26.37 6.06
CA PHE A 128 2.29 -26.08 6.09
C PHE A 128 1.99 -24.58 6.24
N LEU A 129 2.51 -23.91 7.26
CA LEU A 129 2.21 -22.50 7.55
C LEU A 129 3.14 -21.57 6.77
N ARG A 130 2.59 -20.71 5.91
CA ARG A 130 3.38 -19.77 5.10
C ARG A 130 3.34 -18.34 5.62
N ASN A 131 2.16 -17.73 5.57
CA ASN A 131 1.97 -16.31 5.83
C ASN A 131 0.61 -16.09 6.46
N ILE A 132 0.43 -14.93 7.09
CA ILE A 132 -0.88 -14.46 7.52
C ILE A 132 -1.07 -13.07 6.93
N GLN A 133 -2.22 -12.82 6.31
CA GLN A 133 -2.63 -11.48 5.88
C GLN A 133 -3.71 -10.97 6.83
N LEU A 134 -3.52 -9.77 7.36
CA LEU A 134 -4.47 -9.14 8.26
C LEU A 134 -4.88 -7.75 7.77
N ARG A 135 -6.16 -7.42 7.96
CA ARG A 135 -6.70 -6.06 7.84
C ARG A 135 -7.54 -5.75 9.07
N ILE A 136 -7.31 -4.58 9.66
CA ILE A 136 -8.03 -4.08 10.84
C ILE A 136 -8.60 -2.71 10.46
N CYS A 137 -9.89 -2.65 10.21
CA CYS A 137 -10.55 -1.43 9.77
C CYS A 137 -10.92 -0.53 10.95
N THR A 138 -11.00 0.78 10.71
CA THR A 138 -11.48 1.75 11.71
C THR A 138 -12.94 1.54 12.10
N THR A 139 -13.70 0.84 11.26
CA THR A 139 -15.06 0.35 11.52
C THR A 139 -15.13 -0.74 12.60
N GLY A 140 -13.98 -1.31 12.98
CA GLY A 140 -13.88 -2.45 13.89
C GLY A 140 -13.93 -3.82 13.19
N GLU A 141 -14.14 -3.86 11.88
CA GLU A 141 -14.06 -5.11 11.12
C GLU A 141 -12.60 -5.61 11.01
N VAL A 142 -12.39 -6.92 11.19
CA VAL A 142 -11.07 -7.56 11.15
C VAL A 142 -11.09 -8.74 10.19
N MET A 143 -10.25 -8.67 9.17
CA MET A 143 -10.02 -9.75 8.22
C MET A 143 -8.73 -10.48 8.55
N VAL A 144 -8.78 -11.81 8.60
CA VAL A 144 -7.60 -12.66 8.65
C VAL A 144 -7.67 -13.65 7.50
N ASN A 145 -6.61 -13.74 6.70
CA ASN A 145 -6.43 -14.77 5.67
C ASN A 145 -5.17 -15.57 6.01
N VAL A 146 -5.34 -16.86 6.33
CA VAL A 146 -4.24 -17.77 6.66
C VAL A 146 -3.75 -18.43 5.37
N ILE A 147 -2.48 -18.21 5.01
CA ILE A 147 -1.88 -18.76 3.80
C ILE A 147 -1.09 -20.03 4.15
N VAL A 148 -1.43 -21.14 3.50
CA VAL A 148 -0.83 -22.45 3.73
C VAL A 148 -0.16 -23.03 2.49
N GLY A 149 0.87 -23.84 2.68
CA GLY A 149 1.68 -24.47 1.63
C GLY A 149 1.18 -25.82 1.14
N GLU A 150 0.24 -26.44 1.87
CA GLU A 150 -0.25 -27.79 1.60
C GLU A 150 -1.78 -27.81 1.59
N ASN A 151 -2.37 -28.56 0.67
CA ASN A 151 -3.81 -28.80 0.65
C ASN A 151 -4.19 -29.88 1.69
N ALA A 152 -4.29 -29.47 2.96
CA ALA A 152 -4.62 -30.34 4.08
C ALA A 152 -5.87 -29.81 4.82
N LEU A 153 -7.04 -29.96 4.20
CA LEU A 153 -8.31 -29.37 4.66
C LEU A 153 -8.60 -29.61 6.16
N GLU A 154 -8.43 -30.83 6.65
CA GLU A 154 -8.67 -31.13 8.07
C GLU A 154 -7.76 -30.32 9.01
N LYS A 155 -6.47 -30.12 8.65
CA LYS A 155 -5.54 -29.30 9.43
C LYS A 155 -5.92 -27.82 9.37
N ILE A 156 -6.33 -27.36 8.19
CA ILE A 156 -6.78 -25.98 7.95
C ILE A 156 -8.01 -25.69 8.81
N GLU A 157 -9.06 -26.51 8.71
CA GLU A 157 -10.31 -26.32 9.45
C GLU A 157 -10.10 -26.33 10.96
N LYS A 158 -9.27 -27.23 11.49
CA LYS A 158 -8.96 -27.28 12.93
C LYS A 158 -8.20 -26.03 13.40
N LEU A 159 -7.25 -25.52 12.60
CA LEU A 159 -6.54 -24.28 12.90
C LEU A 159 -7.48 -23.07 12.88
N LEU A 160 -8.31 -22.94 11.84
CA LEU A 160 -9.23 -21.82 11.68
C LEU A 160 -10.31 -21.81 12.76
N SER A 161 -10.86 -22.99 13.11
CA SER A 161 -11.83 -23.13 14.20
C SER A 161 -11.23 -22.71 15.55
N TYR A 162 -9.99 -23.12 15.83
CA TYR A 162 -9.30 -22.70 17.04
C TYR A 162 -9.04 -21.19 17.07
N LEU A 163 -8.61 -20.63 15.93
CA LEU A 163 -8.34 -19.20 15.80
C LEU A 163 -9.59 -18.35 16.04
N GLU A 164 -10.72 -18.74 15.44
CA GLU A 164 -12.01 -18.06 15.61
C GLU A 164 -12.49 -18.09 17.07
N GLN A 165 -12.28 -19.21 17.77
CA GLN A 165 -12.63 -19.34 19.20
C GLN A 165 -11.73 -18.47 20.11
N GLN A 166 -10.43 -18.38 19.81
CA GLN A 166 -9.47 -17.64 20.65
C GLN A 166 -9.42 -16.14 20.34
N VAL A 167 -9.87 -15.72 19.16
CA VAL A 167 -9.86 -14.32 18.74
C VAL A 167 -11.25 -13.90 18.23
N PRO A 168 -12.23 -13.66 19.14
CA PRO A 168 -13.59 -13.30 18.77
C PRO A 168 -13.74 -11.97 18.01
N ALA A 169 -12.67 -11.16 17.97
CA ALA A 169 -12.63 -9.92 17.21
C ALA A 169 -12.53 -10.13 15.68
N ILE A 170 -12.20 -11.34 15.21
CA ILE A 170 -12.15 -11.66 13.78
C ILE A 170 -13.58 -11.65 13.23
N THR A 171 -13.87 -10.75 12.29
CA THR A 171 -15.19 -10.67 11.64
C THR A 171 -15.24 -11.41 10.31
N THR A 172 -14.09 -11.58 9.65
CA THR A 172 -13.94 -12.31 8.40
C THR A 172 -12.69 -13.18 8.45
N LEU A 173 -12.86 -14.50 8.32
CA LEU A 173 -11.78 -15.46 8.33
C LEU A 173 -11.72 -16.21 6.99
N LEU A 174 -10.54 -16.18 6.37
CA LEU A 174 -10.25 -16.87 5.11
C LEU A 174 -9.03 -17.76 5.25
N TYR A 175 -8.86 -18.65 4.29
CA TYR A 175 -7.58 -19.28 4.02
C TYR A 175 -7.26 -19.28 2.53
N THR A 176 -5.97 -19.33 2.22
CA THR A 176 -5.47 -19.44 0.84
C THR A 176 -4.45 -20.55 0.77
N ILE A 177 -4.66 -21.51 -0.14
CA ILE A 177 -3.67 -22.55 -0.39
C ILE A 177 -2.72 -22.04 -1.48
N ASN A 178 -1.46 -21.81 -1.12
CA ASN A 178 -0.40 -21.41 -2.03
C ASN A 178 0.67 -22.51 -2.10
N THR A 179 0.64 -23.33 -3.15
CA THR A 179 1.65 -24.38 -3.42
C THR A 179 2.82 -23.89 -4.29
N LYS A 180 2.80 -22.62 -4.71
CA LYS A 180 3.82 -22.04 -5.58
C LYS A 180 5.09 -21.69 -4.81
N TRP A 181 6.17 -21.40 -5.53
CA TRP A 181 7.44 -21.02 -4.90
C TRP A 181 7.53 -19.56 -4.45
N ASN A 182 6.60 -18.71 -4.92
CA ASN A 182 6.48 -17.32 -4.53
C ASN A 182 5.28 -17.09 -3.60
N ASP A 183 5.20 -15.90 -3.00
CA ASP A 183 4.14 -15.51 -2.06
C ASP A 183 2.99 -14.75 -2.73
N SER A 184 2.97 -14.66 -4.06
CA SER A 184 1.90 -13.97 -4.79
C SER A 184 0.57 -14.69 -4.63
N MET A 185 -0.51 -13.91 -4.45
CA MET A 185 -1.89 -14.41 -4.31
C MET A 185 -2.81 -14.03 -5.48
N HIS A 186 -2.32 -13.34 -6.51
CA HIS A 186 -3.18 -12.78 -7.57
C HIS A 186 -4.01 -13.85 -8.31
N ASP A 187 -3.36 -14.95 -8.65
CA ASP A 187 -3.88 -16.16 -9.33
C ASP A 187 -4.46 -17.20 -8.36
N LEU A 188 -4.48 -16.91 -7.05
CA LEU A 188 -5.05 -17.79 -6.05
C LEU A 188 -6.46 -17.32 -5.68
N ALA A 189 -7.30 -18.28 -5.29
CA ALA A 189 -8.64 -18.02 -4.81
C ALA A 189 -8.68 -18.19 -3.28
N PRO A 190 -8.77 -17.09 -2.51
CA PRO A 190 -9.04 -17.17 -1.08
C PRO A 190 -10.40 -17.82 -0.83
N VAL A 191 -10.44 -18.78 0.10
CA VAL A 191 -11.66 -19.47 0.50
C VAL A 191 -12.17 -18.86 1.80
N ILE A 192 -13.44 -18.49 1.81
CA ILE A 192 -14.12 -17.96 2.99
C ILE A 192 -14.40 -19.13 3.95
N TYR A 193 -13.85 -19.06 5.15
CA TYR A 193 -14.18 -19.98 6.24
C TYR A 193 -15.37 -19.45 7.05
N SER A 194 -15.33 -18.17 7.41
CA SER A 194 -16.44 -17.48 8.08
C SER A 194 -16.46 -15.98 7.77
N GLY A 195 -17.62 -15.34 7.96
CA GLY A 195 -17.84 -13.92 7.69
C GLY A 195 -18.16 -13.60 6.22
N LYS A 196 -17.92 -12.35 5.80
CA LYS A 196 -18.40 -11.81 4.51
C LYS A 196 -17.43 -12.09 3.34
N GLY A 197 -16.21 -12.51 3.62
CA GLY A 197 -15.10 -12.63 2.65
C GLY A 197 -14.39 -11.32 2.31
N TYR A 198 -14.83 -10.20 2.90
CA TYR A 198 -14.23 -8.88 2.80
C TYR A 198 -14.37 -8.15 4.14
N VAL A 199 -13.75 -6.96 4.24
CA VAL A 199 -14.00 -6.00 5.30
C VAL A 199 -14.34 -4.63 4.74
N THR A 200 -15.06 -3.83 5.51
CA THR A 200 -15.42 -2.45 5.15
C THR A 200 -14.57 -1.46 5.94
N GLU A 201 -13.84 -0.60 5.24
CA GLU A 201 -13.16 0.56 5.84
C GLU A 201 -13.94 1.84 5.58
N LYS A 202 -13.73 2.85 6.43
CA LYS A 202 -14.33 4.17 6.30
C LYS A 202 -13.24 5.25 6.13
N LEU A 203 -13.44 6.15 5.16
CA LEU A 203 -12.67 7.40 4.99
C LEU A 203 -13.68 8.55 4.92
N GLU A 204 -13.62 9.48 5.86
CA GLU A 204 -14.67 10.49 6.10
C GLU A 204 -16.07 9.85 6.08
N ASP A 205 -16.93 10.18 5.11
CA ASP A 205 -18.29 9.63 5.00
C ASP A 205 -18.40 8.46 4.03
N PHE A 206 -17.29 8.08 3.39
CA PHE A 206 -17.26 7.05 2.36
C PHE A 206 -16.86 5.70 2.95
N GLN A 207 -17.49 4.65 2.44
CA GLN A 207 -17.21 3.26 2.82
C GLN A 207 -16.57 2.51 1.66
N PHE A 208 -15.60 1.67 1.95
CA PHE A 208 -14.88 0.88 0.96
C PHE A 208 -14.87 -0.59 1.37
N LYS A 209 -15.42 -1.44 0.51
CA LYS A 209 -15.27 -2.88 0.58
C LYS A 209 -13.85 -3.24 0.14
N ILE A 210 -13.16 -4.02 0.97
CA ILE A 210 -11.77 -4.41 0.78
C ILE A 210 -11.67 -5.93 0.90
N GLY A 211 -11.36 -6.58 -0.22
CA GLY A 211 -11.10 -8.01 -0.26
C GLY A 211 -9.67 -8.39 0.11
N PRO A 212 -9.37 -9.70 0.19
CA PRO A 212 -8.01 -10.21 0.40
C PRO A 212 -7.03 -9.81 -0.70
N LYS A 213 -7.50 -9.66 -1.95
CA LYS A 213 -6.67 -9.30 -3.11
C LYS A 213 -6.68 -7.80 -3.45
N SER A 214 -7.64 -7.04 -2.93
CA SER A 214 -7.83 -5.62 -3.25
C SER A 214 -6.71 -4.76 -2.65
N PHE A 215 -6.14 -3.84 -3.42
CA PHE A 215 -5.23 -2.85 -2.86
C PHE A 215 -6.02 -1.78 -2.10
N PHE A 216 -5.48 -1.33 -0.96
CA PHE A 216 -5.99 -0.20 -0.20
C PHE A 216 -4.85 0.40 0.63
N GLN A 217 -4.94 1.68 0.98
CA GLN A 217 -3.89 2.36 1.73
C GLN A 217 -3.65 1.68 3.08
N THR A 218 -2.38 1.34 3.35
CA THR A 218 -2.02 0.56 4.54
C THR A 218 -2.31 1.30 5.84
N ASN A 219 -2.13 2.62 5.84
CA ASN A 219 -2.38 3.48 6.98
C ASN A 219 -3.64 4.32 6.71
N THR A 220 -4.80 3.88 7.20
CA THR A 220 -6.11 4.53 6.93
C THR A 220 -6.09 6.02 7.30
N ARG A 221 -5.47 6.39 8.43
CA ARG A 221 -5.45 7.79 8.89
C ARG A 221 -4.63 8.69 7.95
N GLN A 222 -3.46 8.22 7.52
CA GLN A 222 -2.63 8.97 6.57
C GLN A 222 -3.21 8.89 5.14
N GLY A 223 -3.88 7.79 4.78
CA GLY A 223 -4.64 7.63 3.54
C GLY A 223 -5.75 8.67 3.43
N GLU A 224 -6.52 8.87 4.49
CA GLU A 224 -7.54 9.92 4.54
C GLU A 224 -6.93 11.31 4.34
N GLU A 225 -5.83 11.63 5.03
CA GLU A 225 -5.16 12.93 4.88
C GLU A 225 -4.60 13.13 3.45
N LEU A 226 -3.96 12.11 2.88
CA LEU A 226 -3.50 12.10 1.50
C LEU A 226 -4.64 12.43 0.53
N TYR A 227 -5.81 11.81 0.74
CA TYR A 227 -6.97 12.01 -0.12
C TYR A 227 -7.64 13.37 0.10
N ARG A 228 -7.61 13.91 1.33
CA ARG A 228 -8.01 15.29 1.61
C ARG A 228 -7.15 16.30 0.86
N ILE A 229 -5.83 16.12 0.88
CA ILE A 229 -4.91 16.98 0.13
C ILE A 229 -5.19 16.88 -1.38
N ALA A 230 -5.37 15.66 -1.90
CA ALA A 230 -5.70 15.45 -3.31
C ALA A 230 -7.02 16.13 -3.70
N ARG A 231 -8.05 16.02 -2.87
CA ARG A 231 -9.34 16.74 -3.03
C ARG A 231 -9.14 18.25 -3.06
N ASP A 232 -8.38 18.79 -2.13
CA ASP A 232 -8.14 20.24 -2.02
C ASP A 232 -7.32 20.76 -3.22
N TYR A 233 -6.42 19.94 -3.76
CA TYR A 233 -5.63 20.26 -4.94
C TYR A 233 -6.42 20.09 -6.25
N ALA A 234 -7.51 19.33 -6.25
CA ALA A 234 -8.39 19.20 -7.40
C ALA A 234 -9.26 20.45 -7.64
N GLU A 235 -9.41 21.34 -6.65
CA GLU A 235 -10.16 22.62 -6.77
C GLU A 235 -11.60 22.46 -7.27
N LEU A 236 -12.26 21.39 -6.86
CA LEU A 236 -13.60 21.03 -7.33
C LEU A 236 -14.68 22.00 -6.82
N THR A 237 -15.60 22.39 -7.70
CA THR A 237 -16.70 23.35 -7.43
C THR A 237 -18.10 22.75 -7.65
N GLY A 238 -18.18 21.47 -8.04
CA GLY A 238 -19.41 20.75 -8.36
C GLY A 238 -19.70 20.66 -9.87
N LYS A 239 -18.81 21.19 -10.72
CA LYS A 239 -19.02 21.28 -12.18
C LYS A 239 -18.07 20.40 -12.98
N GLU A 240 -16.98 20.02 -12.36
CA GLU A 240 -15.81 19.40 -12.99
C GLU A 240 -16.06 17.92 -13.27
N THR A 241 -15.60 17.48 -14.43
CA THR A 241 -15.43 16.06 -14.77
C THR A 241 -14.02 15.63 -14.36
N VAL A 242 -13.92 14.72 -13.40
CA VAL A 242 -12.66 14.20 -12.87
C VAL A 242 -12.34 12.86 -13.51
N TYR A 243 -11.14 12.74 -14.06
CA TYR A 243 -10.59 11.47 -14.52
C TYR A 243 -9.59 10.96 -13.48
N ASP A 244 -9.89 9.82 -12.85
CA ASP A 244 -9.02 9.11 -11.92
C ASP A 244 -8.28 7.99 -12.69
N LEU A 245 -6.99 8.23 -12.99
CA LEU A 245 -6.17 7.36 -13.82
C LEU A 245 -5.29 6.46 -12.93
N TYR A 246 -5.32 5.15 -13.18
CA TYR A 246 -4.87 4.12 -12.23
C TYR A 246 -5.73 4.11 -10.96
N CYS A 247 -7.04 4.16 -11.15
CA CYS A 247 -7.97 4.36 -10.03
C CYS A 247 -8.01 3.17 -9.05
N GLY A 248 -7.44 2.00 -9.41
CA GLY A 248 -7.54 0.79 -8.62
C GLY A 248 -9.00 0.46 -8.29
N THR A 249 -9.33 0.36 -7.01
CA THR A 249 -10.70 0.13 -6.52
C THR A 249 -11.55 1.41 -6.43
N GLY A 250 -11.17 2.47 -7.16
CA GLY A 250 -11.86 3.75 -7.23
C GLY A 250 -11.70 4.64 -6.00
N SER A 251 -10.75 4.33 -5.10
CA SER A 251 -10.74 4.93 -3.76
C SER A 251 -10.57 6.46 -3.75
N ILE A 252 -9.69 7.01 -4.60
CA ILE A 252 -9.46 8.46 -4.69
C ILE A 252 -10.65 9.14 -5.39
N GLY A 253 -11.04 8.66 -6.57
CA GLY A 253 -12.19 9.20 -7.32
C GLY A 253 -13.48 9.23 -6.51
N ILE A 254 -13.78 8.16 -5.77
CA ILE A 254 -14.94 8.10 -4.86
C ILE A 254 -14.79 9.11 -3.73
N PHE A 255 -13.62 9.22 -3.11
CA PHE A 255 -13.39 10.14 -2.00
C PHE A 255 -13.58 11.62 -2.41
N VAL A 256 -13.14 12.00 -3.61
CA VAL A 256 -13.28 13.38 -4.12
C VAL A 256 -14.66 13.69 -4.71
N SER A 257 -15.51 12.66 -4.89
CA SER A 257 -16.78 12.73 -5.65
C SER A 257 -17.76 13.80 -5.17
N LYS A 258 -17.79 14.12 -3.87
CA LYS A 258 -18.68 15.16 -3.30
C LYS A 258 -18.53 16.54 -3.95
N GLY A 259 -17.35 16.85 -4.49
CA GLY A 259 -17.07 18.11 -5.16
C GLY A 259 -17.18 18.02 -6.69
N ALA A 260 -17.35 16.84 -7.28
CA ALA A 260 -17.30 16.67 -8.73
C ALA A 260 -18.71 16.58 -9.34
N LYS A 261 -18.84 16.97 -10.61
CA LYS A 261 -20.04 16.67 -11.39
C LYS A 261 -20.08 15.20 -11.81
N LYS A 262 -18.92 14.66 -12.17
CA LYS A 262 -18.77 13.29 -12.67
C LYS A 262 -17.36 12.77 -12.37
N ILE A 263 -17.28 11.50 -11.98
CA ILE A 263 -16.03 10.75 -11.82
C ILE A 263 -15.93 9.70 -12.93
N ILE A 264 -14.78 9.61 -13.57
CA ILE A 264 -14.43 8.57 -14.53
C ILE A 264 -13.13 7.92 -14.08
N GLY A 265 -13.21 6.66 -13.65
CA GLY A 265 -12.04 5.87 -13.26
C GLY A 265 -11.56 4.97 -14.40
N VAL A 266 -10.24 4.88 -14.58
CA VAL A 266 -9.62 3.97 -15.53
C VAL A 266 -8.52 3.16 -14.85
N GLU A 267 -8.60 1.84 -14.96
CA GLU A 267 -7.66 0.87 -14.38
C GLU A 267 -7.50 -0.32 -15.35
N MET A 268 -6.32 -0.93 -15.40
CA MET A 268 -6.04 -2.07 -16.28
C MET A 268 -6.59 -3.39 -15.71
N ILE A 269 -6.64 -3.51 -14.39
CA ILE A 269 -7.11 -4.71 -13.69
C ILE A 269 -8.63 -4.73 -13.62
N GLU A 270 -9.26 -5.67 -14.33
CA GLU A 270 -10.72 -5.81 -14.41
C GLU A 270 -11.35 -6.07 -13.03
N GLU A 271 -10.74 -6.91 -12.18
CA GLU A 271 -11.24 -7.17 -10.83
C GLU A 271 -11.24 -5.91 -9.95
N ALA A 272 -10.28 -5.00 -10.16
CA ALA A 272 -10.24 -3.73 -9.41
C ALA A 272 -11.36 -2.79 -9.85
N ILE A 273 -11.74 -2.82 -11.14
CA ILE A 273 -12.88 -2.06 -11.67
C ILE A 273 -14.21 -2.59 -11.15
N GLU A 274 -14.37 -3.91 -11.02
CA GLU A 274 -15.55 -4.48 -10.38
C GLU A 274 -15.64 -4.06 -8.90
N ASP A 275 -14.52 -4.12 -8.15
CA ASP A 275 -14.44 -3.58 -6.79
C ASP A 275 -14.79 -2.07 -6.75
N ALA A 276 -14.35 -1.29 -7.74
CA ALA A 276 -14.64 0.15 -7.83
C ALA A 276 -16.13 0.43 -8.06
N LYS A 277 -16.79 -0.34 -8.93
CA LYS A 277 -18.25 -0.24 -9.16
C LYS A 277 -19.03 -0.60 -7.91
N GLU A 278 -18.64 -1.66 -7.21
CA GLU A 278 -19.26 -2.04 -5.94
C GLU A 278 -19.08 -0.94 -4.87
N ASN A 279 -17.88 -0.36 -4.77
CA ASN A 279 -17.62 0.75 -3.85
C ASN A 279 -18.43 2.00 -4.20
N ALA A 280 -18.58 2.33 -5.48
CA ALA A 280 -19.41 3.45 -5.89
C ALA A 280 -20.89 3.22 -5.56
N ALA A 281 -21.40 2.01 -5.82
CA ALA A 281 -22.76 1.63 -5.45
C ALA A 281 -22.99 1.67 -3.92
N LEU A 282 -22.02 1.19 -3.13
CA LEU A 282 -22.03 1.23 -1.66
C LEU A 282 -22.16 2.67 -1.13
N ASN A 283 -21.60 3.64 -1.84
CA ASN A 283 -21.66 5.07 -1.51
C ASN A 283 -22.80 5.82 -2.22
N ASN A 284 -23.70 5.12 -2.89
CA ASN A 284 -24.81 5.69 -3.66
C ASN A 284 -24.37 6.71 -4.73
N LEU A 285 -23.19 6.49 -5.34
CA LEU A 285 -22.65 7.37 -6.36
C LEU A 285 -23.14 6.94 -7.74
N THR A 286 -24.12 7.68 -8.28
CA THR A 286 -24.67 7.43 -9.62
C THR A 286 -23.89 8.16 -10.73
N ALA A 287 -23.06 9.13 -10.36
CA ALA A 287 -22.24 9.93 -11.28
C ALA A 287 -20.76 9.50 -11.28
N ALA A 288 -20.50 8.22 -11.06
CA ALA A 288 -19.18 7.61 -11.10
C ALA A 288 -19.19 6.41 -12.07
N GLU A 289 -18.33 6.44 -13.09
CA GLU A 289 -18.20 5.41 -14.11
C GLU A 289 -16.77 4.86 -14.10
N PHE A 290 -16.60 3.54 -14.25
CA PHE A 290 -15.30 2.86 -14.14
C PHE A 290 -15.06 1.93 -15.33
N TYR A 291 -13.88 2.03 -15.93
CA TYR A 291 -13.53 1.33 -17.18
C TYR A 291 -12.23 0.54 -17.04
N ALA A 292 -12.28 -0.72 -17.46
CA ALA A 292 -11.12 -1.60 -17.52
C ALA A 292 -10.35 -1.41 -18.85
N GLY A 293 -9.07 -1.08 -18.78
CA GLY A 293 -8.18 -1.02 -19.95
C GLY A 293 -7.00 -0.06 -19.79
N ASP A 294 -6.19 0.05 -20.85
CA ASP A 294 -5.09 1.00 -20.91
C ASP A 294 -5.64 2.43 -21.05
N VAL A 295 -5.19 3.34 -20.18
CA VAL A 295 -5.50 4.77 -20.23
C VAL A 295 -5.25 5.37 -21.61
N ILE A 296 -4.21 4.93 -22.31
CA ILE A 296 -3.85 5.44 -23.63
C ILE A 296 -4.93 5.14 -24.67
N ASP A 297 -5.52 3.95 -24.57
CA ASP A 297 -6.52 3.44 -25.51
C ASP A 297 -7.91 3.97 -25.17
N ILE A 298 -8.26 4.01 -23.88
CA ILE A 298 -9.56 4.49 -23.41
C ILE A 298 -9.70 6.00 -23.59
N CYS A 299 -8.69 6.79 -23.21
CA CYS A 299 -8.76 8.26 -23.26
C CYS A 299 -8.48 8.79 -24.68
N ASN A 300 -9.40 8.51 -25.60
CA ASN A 300 -9.38 8.94 -27.00
C ASN A 300 -10.53 9.91 -27.32
N ASN A 301 -10.55 10.46 -28.54
CA ASN A 301 -11.54 11.47 -28.93
C ASN A 301 -12.98 10.97 -28.85
N ASP A 302 -13.25 9.73 -29.27
CA ASP A 302 -14.60 9.16 -29.23
C ASP A 302 -15.09 9.02 -27.78
N PHE A 303 -14.19 8.60 -26.88
CA PHE A 303 -14.47 8.53 -25.46
C PHE A 303 -14.76 9.91 -24.86
N PHE A 304 -14.01 10.95 -25.25
CA PHE A 304 -14.27 12.32 -24.80
C PHE A 304 -15.57 12.91 -25.35
N VAL A 305 -15.99 12.52 -26.56
CA VAL A 305 -17.30 12.91 -27.10
C VAL A 305 -18.43 12.29 -26.28
N ALA A 306 -18.28 11.03 -25.87
CA ALA A 306 -19.29 10.31 -25.10
C ALA A 306 -19.33 10.73 -23.61
N HIS A 307 -18.17 10.93 -22.98
CA HIS A 307 -18.07 11.10 -21.52
C HIS A 307 -17.66 12.51 -21.07
N GLY A 308 -17.27 13.38 -22.00
CA GLY A 308 -16.70 14.70 -21.72
C GLY A 308 -15.17 14.68 -21.66
N ARG A 309 -14.53 15.85 -21.78
CA ARG A 309 -13.08 15.98 -21.49
C ARG A 309 -12.89 16.19 -19.98
N PRO A 310 -11.76 15.74 -19.41
CA PRO A 310 -11.45 16.04 -18.01
C PRO A 310 -11.20 17.53 -17.78
N ASP A 311 -11.84 18.06 -16.75
CA ASP A 311 -11.44 19.34 -16.14
C ASP A 311 -10.30 19.13 -15.14
N VAL A 312 -10.28 17.93 -14.52
CA VAL A 312 -9.25 17.50 -13.57
C VAL A 312 -8.81 16.09 -13.90
N ILE A 313 -7.50 15.86 -13.91
CA ILE A 313 -6.92 14.51 -13.90
C ILE A 313 -6.32 14.26 -12.52
N ILE A 314 -6.64 13.12 -11.92
CA ILE A 314 -5.94 12.59 -10.75
C ILE A 314 -5.19 11.34 -11.21
N THR A 315 -3.94 11.18 -10.79
CA THR A 315 -3.17 9.98 -11.09
C THR A 315 -2.32 9.54 -9.91
N ASP A 316 -2.36 8.23 -9.63
CA ASP A 316 -1.56 7.54 -8.62
C ASP A 316 -0.83 6.34 -9.27
N PRO A 317 0.20 6.60 -10.11
CA PRO A 317 0.89 5.55 -10.86
C PRO A 317 1.71 4.63 -9.95
N PRO A 318 2.12 3.45 -10.45
CA PRO A 318 3.00 2.54 -9.71
C PRO A 318 4.36 3.19 -9.39
N ARG A 319 5.18 2.54 -8.53
CA ARG A 319 6.48 3.08 -8.06
C ARG A 319 7.47 3.46 -9.17
N ALA A 320 7.29 2.96 -10.40
CA ALA A 320 8.08 3.30 -11.57
C ALA A 320 7.75 4.71 -12.15
N GLY A 321 6.71 5.36 -11.63
CA GLY A 321 6.12 6.58 -12.15
C GLY A 321 5.24 6.30 -13.37
N MET A 322 4.85 7.37 -14.06
CA MET A 322 4.06 7.26 -15.29
C MET A 322 4.92 6.74 -16.44
N HIS A 323 4.34 5.89 -17.27
CA HIS A 323 4.95 5.56 -18.55
C HIS A 323 4.98 6.82 -19.45
N GLU A 324 6.02 6.98 -20.28
CA GLU A 324 6.19 8.17 -21.14
C GLU A 324 4.96 8.44 -22.04
N LYS A 325 4.32 7.38 -22.51
CA LYS A 325 3.05 7.46 -23.27
C LYS A 325 1.95 8.17 -22.48
N LEU A 326 1.84 7.92 -21.18
CA LEU A 326 0.82 8.56 -20.34
C LEU A 326 1.14 10.03 -20.12
N VAL A 327 2.40 10.36 -19.88
CA VAL A 327 2.84 11.76 -19.79
C VAL A 327 2.44 12.53 -21.06
N LYS A 328 2.73 11.96 -22.24
CA LYS A 328 2.31 12.54 -23.54
C LYS A 328 0.80 12.66 -23.64
N LYS A 329 0.05 11.63 -23.23
CA LYS A 329 -1.42 11.67 -23.23
C LYS A 329 -1.96 12.79 -22.33
N ILE A 330 -1.39 13.02 -21.14
CA ILE A 330 -1.81 14.12 -20.25
C ILE A 330 -1.51 15.49 -20.87
N LEU A 331 -0.38 15.63 -21.56
CA LEU A 331 -0.05 16.83 -22.34
C LEU A 331 -1.01 17.05 -23.51
N ASP A 332 -1.43 15.98 -24.19
CA ASP A 332 -2.39 16.04 -25.30
C ASP A 332 -3.81 16.37 -24.82
N ILE A 333 -4.21 15.80 -23.67
CA ILE A 333 -5.51 16.07 -23.05
C ILE A 333 -5.59 17.54 -22.61
N ALA A 334 -4.51 18.05 -22.01
CA ALA A 334 -4.38 19.42 -21.50
C ALA A 334 -5.50 19.82 -20.54
N ALA A 335 -5.82 18.95 -19.57
CA ALA A 335 -6.79 19.27 -18.52
C ALA A 335 -6.31 20.50 -17.71
N PRO A 336 -7.21 21.41 -17.29
CA PRO A 336 -6.82 22.59 -16.49
C PRO A 336 -6.01 22.27 -15.24
N VAL A 337 -6.34 21.19 -14.53
CA VAL A 337 -5.68 20.75 -13.28
C VAL A 337 -5.26 19.29 -13.39
N VAL A 338 -4.05 18.99 -12.93
CA VAL A 338 -3.58 17.60 -12.71
C VAL A 338 -3.12 17.47 -11.25
N VAL A 339 -3.64 16.47 -10.55
CA VAL A 339 -3.20 16.07 -9.21
C VAL A 339 -2.42 14.76 -9.34
N TYR A 340 -1.15 14.79 -9.00
CA TYR A 340 -0.26 13.64 -9.06
C TYR A 340 0.10 13.18 -7.65
N VAL A 341 -0.43 12.03 -7.25
CA VAL A 341 -0.07 11.28 -6.03
C VAL A 341 1.07 10.32 -6.35
N SER A 342 2.12 10.26 -5.52
CA SER A 342 3.24 9.36 -5.77
C SER A 342 3.98 8.93 -4.51
N CYS A 343 4.26 7.62 -4.44
CA CYS A 343 5.10 7.01 -3.42
C CYS A 343 6.61 7.10 -3.70
N ASN A 344 7.00 7.74 -4.81
CA ASN A 344 8.39 7.84 -5.26
C ASN A 344 8.69 9.24 -5.81
N PRO A 345 9.21 10.16 -4.97
CA PRO A 345 9.54 11.51 -5.37
C PRO A 345 10.54 11.61 -6.53
N ALA A 346 11.43 10.62 -6.70
CA ALA A 346 12.43 10.65 -7.77
C ALA A 346 11.80 10.46 -9.15
N THR A 347 10.91 9.46 -9.30
CA THR A 347 10.19 9.24 -10.56
C THR A 347 9.14 10.33 -10.80
N GLN A 348 8.51 10.83 -9.73
CA GLN A 348 7.62 11.99 -9.83
C GLN A 348 8.37 13.21 -10.38
N GLY A 349 9.56 13.52 -9.86
CA GLY A 349 10.40 14.62 -10.37
C GLY A 349 10.74 14.50 -11.86
N ARG A 350 11.08 13.29 -12.34
CA ARG A 350 11.28 13.01 -13.77
C ARG A 350 10.03 13.35 -14.59
N ASP A 351 8.87 12.87 -14.15
CA ASP A 351 7.61 13.04 -14.86
C ASP A 351 7.15 14.50 -14.86
N LEU A 352 7.32 15.20 -13.72
CA LEU A 352 7.01 16.63 -13.60
C LEU A 352 7.85 17.49 -14.56
N ASN A 353 9.12 17.12 -14.78
CA ASN A 353 9.98 17.82 -15.75
C ASN A 353 9.44 17.68 -17.18
N LEU A 354 8.90 16.52 -17.55
CA LEU A 354 8.27 16.30 -18.85
C LEU A 354 6.92 17.03 -18.97
N LEU A 355 6.08 16.95 -17.94
CA LEU A 355 4.80 17.67 -17.87
C LEU A 355 4.99 19.20 -17.88
N GLY A 356 6.16 19.66 -17.43
CA GLY A 356 6.61 21.05 -17.44
C GLY A 356 6.59 21.72 -18.82
N GLU A 357 6.39 20.97 -19.92
CA GLU A 357 6.07 21.53 -21.22
C GLU A 357 4.83 22.46 -21.16
N LYS A 358 3.69 21.92 -20.69
CA LYS A 358 2.41 22.65 -20.64
C LYS A 358 1.95 23.04 -19.25
N TYR A 359 2.48 22.41 -18.20
CA TYR A 359 2.02 22.61 -16.82
C TYR A 359 3.05 23.35 -15.97
N GLU A 360 2.56 24.02 -14.93
CA GLU A 360 3.37 24.56 -13.84
C GLU A 360 3.02 23.86 -12.53
N VAL A 361 4.02 23.55 -11.71
CA VAL A 361 3.80 23.02 -10.35
C VAL A 361 3.39 24.17 -9.45
N THR A 362 2.19 24.09 -8.88
CA THR A 362 1.63 25.16 -8.03
C THR A 362 1.64 24.82 -6.56
N ARG A 363 1.56 23.53 -6.21
CA ARG A 363 1.58 23.06 -4.81
C ARG A 363 2.22 21.68 -4.71
N ILE A 364 2.90 21.43 -3.59
CA ILE A 364 3.51 20.15 -3.25
C ILE A 364 3.28 19.89 -1.77
N GLN A 365 2.81 18.69 -1.41
CA GLN A 365 2.62 18.29 -0.02
C GLN A 365 3.06 16.83 0.17
N PRO A 366 4.18 16.60 0.88
CA PRO A 366 4.56 15.26 1.32
C PRO A 366 3.69 14.77 2.48
N VAL A 367 3.45 13.46 2.53
CA VAL A 367 2.65 12.77 3.56
C VAL A 367 3.44 11.57 4.07
N ASP A 368 3.59 11.48 5.39
CA ASP A 368 4.25 10.36 6.06
C ASP A 368 3.31 9.15 6.16
N MET A 369 3.05 8.52 5.02
CA MET A 369 2.20 7.32 4.93
C MET A 369 2.81 6.12 5.66
N PHE A 370 4.16 6.07 5.70
CA PHE A 370 4.93 4.94 6.21
C PHE A 370 5.93 5.37 7.29
N PRO A 371 5.44 5.75 8.50
CA PRO A 371 6.30 6.16 9.61
C PRO A 371 7.36 5.11 9.91
N HIS A 372 8.54 5.57 10.35
CA HIS A 372 9.72 4.74 10.63
C HIS A 372 10.34 4.06 9.41
N THR A 373 9.97 4.48 8.20
CA THR A 373 10.59 4.03 6.95
C THR A 373 11.23 5.20 6.20
N GLN A 374 11.89 4.91 5.07
CA GLN A 374 12.40 5.94 4.14
C GLN A 374 11.36 6.33 3.08
N HIS A 375 10.20 5.69 3.08
CA HIS A 375 9.17 5.93 2.08
C HIS A 375 8.31 7.13 2.45
N ILE A 376 7.91 7.87 1.43
CA ILE A 376 7.09 9.07 1.55
C ILE A 376 6.09 9.07 0.40
N GLU A 377 4.84 9.42 0.70
CA GLU A 377 3.85 9.75 -0.32
C GLU A 377 3.92 11.24 -0.59
N ASN A 378 3.68 11.67 -1.83
CA ASN A 378 3.72 13.08 -2.18
C ASN A 378 2.59 13.44 -3.15
N VAL A 379 1.87 14.51 -2.83
CA VAL A 379 0.81 15.05 -3.69
C VAL A 379 1.30 16.33 -4.35
N VAL A 380 1.18 16.42 -5.67
CA VAL A 380 1.57 17.59 -6.46
C VAL A 380 0.38 18.11 -7.25
N GLN A 381 0.11 19.40 -7.15
CA GLN A 381 -0.82 20.10 -8.04
C GLN A 381 -0.05 20.71 -9.21
N LEU A 382 -0.56 20.44 -10.41
CA LEU A 382 -0.12 21.03 -11.66
C LEU A 382 -1.27 21.82 -12.26
N LYS A 383 -0.99 23.03 -12.73
CA LYS A 383 -1.94 23.84 -13.50
C LYS A 383 -1.46 24.05 -14.93
N LEU A 384 -2.39 24.01 -15.87
CA LEU A 384 -2.09 24.33 -17.26
C LEU A 384 -1.63 25.79 -17.35
N LYS A 385 -0.50 26.05 -18.01
CA LYS A 385 0.05 27.40 -18.13
C LYS A 385 -0.93 28.32 -18.86
N LYS A 386 -1.14 29.52 -18.32
CA LYS A 386 -2.10 30.52 -18.82
C LYS A 386 -1.94 30.88 -20.31
N SER A 387 -0.74 30.78 -20.87
CA SER A 387 -0.51 31.04 -22.31
C SER A 387 -1.18 30.01 -23.23
N LEU A 388 -1.64 28.88 -22.70
CA LEU A 388 -2.24 27.77 -23.43
C LEU A 388 -3.71 27.53 -23.07
N ALA A 389 -4.24 28.17 -22.02
CA ALA A 389 -5.62 27.96 -21.57
C ALA A 389 -6.67 28.78 -22.35
N ASN A 390 -6.24 29.70 -23.22
CA ASN A 390 -7.08 30.59 -24.02
C ASN A 390 -7.09 30.23 -25.53
N LEU A 391 -6.54 29.08 -25.90
CA LEU A 391 -6.59 28.47 -27.23
C LEU A 391 -7.50 27.26 -27.17
#